data_AF-A0A930EMG0-F1
#
_entry.id   AF-A0A930EMG0-F1
#
_cell.length_a   1.000
_cell.length_b   1.000
_cell.length_c   1.000
_cell.angle_alpha   90.00
_cell.angle_beta   90.00
_cell.angle_gamma   90.00
#
_symmetry.space_group_name_H-M   'P 1'
#
loop_
_entity.id
_entity.type
_entity.pdbx_description
1 polymer ?
#
loop_
_entity_poly.entity_id
_entity_poly.type
_entity_poly.pdbx_seq_one_letter_code
_entity_poly.pdbx_strand_id
1 'polypeptide(L)'
;MQNNEYKDELLLLVGGAEETKLEEQNSYLDEAIQRVELDKKREDLVGTKQDREQRKEYAQRIFQLLCYYLVAVAFFIFLAGTESTKFYLSDSVVITLLGTTTANVIALFAIVPKYLFHKPI
;
A
#
# COMPACT_ATOMS: atom_id res chain seq x y z
N MET A 1 -62.59 10.25 -40.68
CA MET A 1 -61.99 11.19 -39.71
C MET A 1 -61.61 10.48 -38.42
N GLN A 2 -62.47 9.61 -37.88
CA GLN A 2 -62.27 8.87 -36.62
C GLN A 2 -61.08 7.87 -36.57
N ASN A 3 -60.60 7.35 -37.71
CA ASN A 3 -59.46 6.41 -37.77
C ASN A 3 -58.09 7.10 -37.60
N ASN A 4 -57.99 8.40 -37.86
CA ASN A 4 -56.73 9.12 -37.64
C ASN A 4 -56.57 9.52 -36.16
N GLU A 5 -57.67 9.90 -35.53
CA GLU A 5 -57.72 10.28 -34.11
C GLU A 5 -57.30 9.13 -33.18
N TYR A 6 -57.78 7.90 -33.45
CA TYR A 6 -57.34 6.69 -32.72
C TYR A 6 -55.88 6.33 -32.94
N LYS A 7 -55.33 6.61 -34.14
CA LYS A 7 -53.92 6.37 -34.44
C LYS A 7 -53.02 7.36 -33.70
N ASP A 8 -53.45 8.61 -33.60
CA ASP A 8 -52.73 9.64 -32.87
C ASP A 8 -52.75 9.38 -31.35
N GLU A 9 -53.87 8.91 -30.79
CA GLU A 9 -53.93 8.45 -29.38
C GLU A 9 -53.05 7.22 -29.14
N LEU A 10 -53.07 6.23 -30.04
CA LEU A 10 -52.19 5.06 -29.95
C LEU A 10 -50.71 5.44 -30.04
N LEU A 11 -50.35 6.41 -30.88
CA LEU A 11 -48.98 6.90 -31.01
C LEU A 11 -48.52 7.61 -29.74
N LEU A 12 -49.39 8.41 -29.11
CA LEU A 12 -49.13 9.08 -27.83
C LEU A 12 -48.97 8.09 -26.67
N LEU A 13 -49.83 7.06 -26.61
CA LEU A 13 -49.74 6.02 -25.58
C LEU A 13 -48.49 5.15 -25.73
N VAL A 14 -48.12 4.79 -26.98
CA VAL A 14 -46.90 4.02 -27.26
C VAL A 14 -45.65 4.85 -26.98
N GLY A 15 -45.63 6.12 -27.38
CA GLY A 15 -44.53 7.05 -27.10
C GLY A 15 -44.32 7.24 -25.60
N GLY A 16 -45.39 7.49 -24.83
CA GLY A 16 -45.31 7.63 -23.38
C GLY A 16 -44.89 6.32 -22.67
N ALA A 17 -45.31 5.17 -23.18
CA ALA A 17 -44.86 3.87 -22.67
C ALA A 17 -43.38 3.59 -22.98
N GLU A 18 -42.86 4.09 -24.09
CA GLU A 18 -41.43 4.03 -24.43
C GLU A 18 -40.62 4.96 -23.52
N GLU A 19 -41.05 6.20 -23.34
CA GLU A 19 -40.39 7.18 -22.45
C GLU A 19 -40.32 6.67 -21.01
N THR A 20 -41.41 6.09 -20.49
CA THR A 20 -41.44 5.54 -19.13
C THR A 20 -40.44 4.38 -18.97
N LYS A 21 -40.33 3.51 -19.98
CA LYS A 21 -39.37 2.39 -19.97
C LYS A 21 -37.92 2.87 -20.09
N LEU A 22 -37.67 3.92 -20.88
CA LEU A 22 -36.35 4.54 -20.98
C LEU A 22 -35.95 5.23 -19.67
N GLU A 23 -36.86 5.94 -19.01
CA GLU A 23 -36.62 6.57 -17.71
C GLU A 23 -36.32 5.53 -16.62
N GLU A 24 -37.11 4.45 -16.56
CA GLU A 24 -36.83 3.33 -15.65
C GLU A 24 -35.44 2.74 -15.94
N GLN A 25 -35.13 2.41 -17.20
CA GLN A 25 -33.85 1.82 -17.59
C GLN A 25 -32.65 2.72 -17.27
N ASN A 26 -32.76 4.04 -17.48
CA ASN A 26 -31.71 4.99 -17.14
C ASN A 26 -31.53 5.10 -15.61
N SER A 27 -32.61 5.07 -14.84
CA SER A 27 -32.53 5.05 -13.37
C SER A 27 -31.80 3.80 -12.85
N TYR A 28 -32.07 2.62 -13.42
CA TYR A 28 -31.34 1.40 -13.06
C TYR A 28 -29.86 1.47 -13.43
N LEU A 29 -29.54 2.10 -14.57
CA LEU A 29 -28.17 2.26 -15.04
C LEU A 29 -27.38 3.23 -14.14
N ASP A 30 -27.99 4.35 -13.73
CA ASP A 30 -27.39 5.32 -12.82
C ASP A 30 -27.14 4.71 -11.43
N GLU A 31 -28.08 3.93 -10.90
CA GLU A 31 -27.86 3.20 -9.65
C GLU A 31 -26.73 2.18 -9.76
N ALA A 32 -26.63 1.45 -10.88
CA ALA A 32 -25.55 0.51 -11.12
C ALA A 32 -24.19 1.22 -11.21
N ILE A 33 -24.11 2.35 -11.93
CA ILE A 33 -22.90 3.16 -12.06
C ILE A 33 -22.49 3.72 -10.69
N GLN A 34 -23.43 4.25 -9.90
CA GLN A 34 -23.14 4.75 -8.56
C GLN A 34 -22.62 3.66 -7.62
N ARG A 35 -23.18 2.45 -7.68
CA ARG A 35 -22.68 1.32 -6.88
C ARG A 35 -21.26 0.94 -7.29
N VAL A 36 -20.97 0.86 -8.59
CA VAL A 36 -19.61 0.58 -9.10
C VAL A 36 -18.62 1.67 -8.68
N GLU A 37 -19.00 2.95 -8.73
CA GLU A 37 -18.13 4.05 -8.26
C GLU A 37 -17.88 4.01 -6.75
N LEU A 38 -18.90 3.67 -5.96
CA LEU A 38 -18.76 3.54 -4.51
C LEU A 38 -17.88 2.34 -4.13
N ASP A 39 -18.03 1.23 -4.83
CA ASP A 39 -17.20 0.04 -4.63
C ASP A 39 -15.75 0.31 -5.03
N LYS A 40 -15.53 1.01 -6.14
CA LYS A 40 -14.19 1.44 -6.57
C LYS A 40 -13.53 2.38 -5.55
N LYS A 41 -14.27 3.38 -5.04
CA LYS A 41 -13.79 4.26 -3.97
C LYS A 41 -13.49 3.49 -2.69
N ARG A 42 -14.29 2.47 -2.35
CA ARG A 42 -14.02 1.60 -1.19
C ARG A 42 -12.76 0.77 -1.39
N GLU A 43 -12.54 0.24 -2.58
CA GLU A 43 -11.35 -0.55 -2.91
C GLU A 43 -10.08 0.30 -2.85
N ASP A 44 -10.12 1.53 -3.37
CA ASP A 44 -9.03 2.51 -3.24
C ASP A 44 -8.71 2.83 -1.77
N LEU A 45 -9.74 2.99 -0.93
CA LEU A 45 -9.57 3.23 0.50
C LEU A 45 -8.98 2.02 1.22
N VAL A 46 -9.39 0.80 0.86
CA VAL A 46 -8.86 -0.44 1.44
C VAL A 46 -7.41 -0.66 1.00
N GLY A 47 -7.08 -0.45 -0.28
CA GLY A 47 -5.71 -0.52 -0.79
C GLY A 47 -4.78 0.49 -0.11
N THR A 48 -5.22 1.74 0.04
CA THR A 48 -4.43 2.78 0.73
C THR A 48 -4.25 2.49 2.23
N LYS A 49 -5.15 1.70 2.83
CA LYS A 49 -5.06 1.28 4.24
C LYS A 49 -4.11 0.09 4.41
N GLN A 50 -4.21 -0.92 3.54
CA GLN A 50 -3.30 -2.06 3.52
C GLN A 50 -1.85 -1.65 3.29
N ASP A 51 -1.64 -0.70 2.39
CA ASP A 51 -0.31 -0.18 2.06
C ASP A 51 0.33 0.55 3.25
N ARG A 52 -0.44 1.08 4.21
CA ARG A 52 0.10 1.68 5.46
C ARG A 52 0.40 0.66 6.56
N GLU A 53 -0.35 -0.43 6.65
CA GLU A 53 -0.13 -1.47 7.66
C GLU A 53 1.08 -2.35 7.30
N GLN A 54 1.20 -2.76 6.04
CA GLN A 54 2.33 -3.56 5.58
C GLN A 54 3.66 -2.83 5.79
N ARG A 55 3.72 -1.52 5.49
CA ARG A 55 4.92 -0.70 5.70
C ARG A 55 5.39 -0.65 7.17
N LYS A 56 4.47 -0.72 8.13
CA LYS A 56 4.83 -0.77 9.56
C LYS A 56 5.43 -2.11 9.95
N GLU A 57 4.85 -3.20 9.46
CA GLU A 57 5.34 -4.55 9.78
C GLU A 57 6.71 -4.82 9.15
N TYR A 58 6.92 -4.40 7.88
CA TYR A 58 8.23 -4.51 7.23
C TYR A 58 9.30 -3.68 7.95
N ALA A 59 9.00 -2.44 8.32
CA ALA A 59 9.93 -1.59 9.05
C ALA A 59 10.31 -2.22 10.42
N GLN A 60 9.33 -2.79 11.12
CA GLN A 60 9.57 -3.42 12.42
C GLN A 60 10.42 -4.70 12.31
N ARG A 61 10.17 -5.55 11.30
CA ARG A 61 11.00 -6.74 11.05
C ARG A 61 12.44 -6.38 10.67
N ILE A 62 12.62 -5.37 9.82
CA ILE A 62 13.95 -4.86 9.45
C ILE A 62 14.66 -4.30 10.69
N PHE A 63 13.97 -3.53 11.52
CA PHE A 63 14.54 -2.98 12.76
C PHE A 63 15.03 -4.09 13.70
N GLN A 64 14.24 -5.15 13.89
CA GLN A 64 14.65 -6.31 14.71
C GLN A 64 15.87 -7.02 14.14
N LEU A 65 15.92 -7.27 12.82
CA LEU A 65 17.08 -7.86 12.15
C LEU A 65 18.35 -7.03 12.40
N LEU A 66 18.24 -5.71 12.41
CA LEU A 66 19.35 -4.79 12.64
C LEU A 66 19.84 -4.80 14.08
N CYS A 67 18.93 -4.83 15.05
CA CYS A 67 19.31 -5.02 16.45
C CYS A 67 20.10 -6.32 16.63
N TYR A 68 19.65 -7.44 16.05
CA TYR A 68 20.38 -8.70 16.10
C TYR A 68 21.74 -8.62 15.39
N TYR A 69 21.82 -7.95 14.25
CA TYR A 69 23.08 -7.73 13.54
C TYR A 69 24.09 -6.92 14.36
N LEU A 70 23.65 -5.84 15.01
CA LEU A 70 24.52 -5.03 15.88
C LEU A 70 25.02 -5.83 17.09
N VAL A 71 24.16 -6.64 17.71
CA VAL A 71 24.56 -7.54 18.81
C VAL A 71 25.56 -8.58 18.31
N ALA A 72 25.35 -9.16 17.13
CA ALA A 72 26.29 -10.11 16.55
C ALA A 72 27.66 -9.48 16.27
N VAL A 73 27.69 -8.27 15.68
CA VAL A 73 28.95 -7.54 15.45
C VAL A 73 29.64 -7.19 16.77
N ALA A 74 28.91 -6.70 17.76
CA ALA A 74 29.45 -6.43 19.09
C ALA A 74 30.00 -7.71 19.74
N PHE A 75 29.34 -8.85 19.56
CA PHE A 75 29.81 -10.15 20.03
C PHE A 75 31.10 -10.59 19.32
N PHE A 76 31.20 -10.41 18.00
CA PHE A 76 32.44 -10.71 17.26
C PHE A 76 33.61 -9.82 17.70
N ILE A 77 33.36 -8.53 17.93
CA ILE A 77 34.37 -7.60 18.46
C ILE A 77 34.78 -8.01 19.88
N PHE A 78 33.82 -8.40 20.73
CA PHE A 78 34.11 -8.88 22.08
C PHE A 78 34.96 -10.14 22.08
N LEU A 79 34.66 -11.11 21.22
CA LEU A 79 35.48 -12.32 21.05
C LEU A 79 36.89 -11.98 20.55
N ALA A 80 37.00 -11.12 19.52
CA ALA A 80 38.28 -10.71 18.96
C ALA A 80 39.15 -9.90 19.95
N GLY A 81 38.53 -9.14 20.85
CA GLY A 81 39.23 -8.38 21.89
C GLY A 81 39.66 -9.20 23.11
N THR A 82 39.20 -10.44 23.25
CA THR A 82 39.61 -11.34 24.33
C THR A 82 40.76 -12.24 23.92
N GLU A 83 41.95 -12.01 24.50
CA GLU A 83 43.16 -12.86 24.43
C GLU A 83 42.91 -14.33 24.82
N SER A 84 41.76 -14.63 25.45
CA SER A 84 41.37 -15.97 25.89
C SER A 84 40.88 -16.89 24.75
N THR A 85 40.52 -16.35 23.59
CA THR A 85 40.16 -17.17 22.44
C THR A 85 41.31 -17.15 21.44
N LYS A 86 41.77 -18.31 20.95
CA LYS A 86 42.77 -18.44 19.87
C LYS A 86 42.24 -17.94 18.50
N PHE A 87 41.34 -16.98 18.52
CA PHE A 87 40.62 -16.48 17.35
C PHE A 87 41.34 -15.23 16.85
N TYR A 88 42.37 -15.44 16.04
CA TYR A 88 43.15 -14.37 15.44
C TYR A 88 42.40 -13.85 14.21
N LEU A 89 41.58 -12.81 14.39
CA LEU A 89 41.04 -12.05 13.27
C LEU A 89 42.04 -10.96 12.89
N SER A 90 42.37 -10.88 11.60
CA SER A 90 43.23 -9.80 11.11
C SER A 90 42.53 -8.45 11.29
N ASP A 91 43.29 -7.43 11.71
CA ASP A 91 42.81 -6.06 11.88
C ASP A 91 42.05 -5.55 10.65
N SER A 92 42.47 -5.95 9.44
CA SER A 92 41.78 -5.62 8.20
C SER A 92 40.32 -6.12 8.17
N VAL A 93 40.08 -7.34 8.66
CA VAL A 93 38.74 -7.94 8.73
C VAL A 93 37.90 -7.24 9.80
N VAL A 94 38.48 -6.93 10.96
CA VAL A 94 37.79 -6.20 12.03
C VAL A 94 37.40 -4.80 11.57
N ILE A 95 38.34 -4.06 10.96
CA ILE A 95 38.10 -2.71 10.44
C ILE A 95 37.05 -2.74 9.31
N THR A 96 37.10 -3.72 8.41
CA THR A 96 36.12 -3.89 7.33
C THR A 96 34.73 -4.21 7.88
N LEU A 97 34.64 -5.09 8.88
CA LEU A 97 33.38 -5.44 9.54
C LEU A 97 32.79 -4.23 10.27
N LEU A 98 33.62 -3.45 10.97
CA LEU A 98 33.21 -2.26 11.70
C LEU A 98 32.80 -1.13 10.74
N GLY A 99 33.54 -0.97 9.63
CA GLY A 99 33.24 -0.03 8.56
C GLY A 99 31.90 -0.33 7.88
N THR A 100 31.66 -1.60 7.49
CA THR A 100 30.39 -2.02 6.90
C THR A 100 29.22 -1.89 7.87
N THR A 101 29.42 -2.19 9.16
CA THR A 101 28.41 -1.98 10.20
C THR A 101 28.06 -0.50 10.36
N THR A 102 29.07 0.37 10.41
CA THR A 102 28.88 1.83 10.55
C THR A 102 28.17 2.41 9.33
N ALA A 103 28.57 2.01 8.12
CA ALA A 103 27.91 2.41 6.89
C ALA A 103 26.45 1.97 6.86
N ASN A 104 26.16 0.74 7.28
CA ASN A 104 24.79 0.24 7.38
C ASN A 104 23.96 1.05 8.38
N VAL A 105 24.49 1.33 9.57
CA VAL A 105 23.81 2.15 10.58
C VAL A 105 23.51 3.56 10.04
N ILE A 106 24.48 4.21 9.39
CA ILE A 106 24.29 5.54 8.80
C ILE A 106 23.22 5.50 7.70
N ALA A 107 23.27 4.53 6.80
CA ALA A 107 22.28 4.38 5.73
C ALA A 107 20.86 4.22 6.30
N LEU A 108 20.72 3.46 7.38
CA LEU A 108 19.43 3.27 8.05
C LEU A 108 18.98 4.50 8.81
N PHE A 109 19.88 5.19 9.51
CA PHE A 109 19.56 6.47 10.15
C PHE A 109 19.18 7.56 9.13
N ALA A 110 19.59 7.45 7.86
CA ALA A 110 19.13 8.34 6.80
C ALA A 110 17.79 7.92 6.20
N ILE A 111 17.55 6.61 6.03
CA ILE A 111 16.35 6.06 5.40
C ILE A 111 15.17 6.02 6.37
N VAL A 112 15.37 5.60 7.62
CA VAL A 112 14.30 5.39 8.61
C VAL A 112 13.54 6.68 8.92
N PRO A 113 14.18 7.85 9.16
CA PRO A 113 13.44 9.09 9.37
C PRO A 113 12.70 9.54 8.11
N LYS A 114 13.30 9.38 6.93
CA LYS A 114 12.58 9.61 5.67
C LYS A 114 11.35 8.70 5.56
N TYR A 115 11.45 7.44 5.96
CA TYR A 115 10.34 6.51 5.91
C TYR A 115 9.25 6.78 6.98
N LEU A 116 9.66 7.17 8.18
CA LEU A 116 8.77 7.43 9.32
C LEU A 116 8.09 8.81 9.24
N PHE A 117 8.78 9.81 8.67
CA PHE A 117 8.31 11.19 8.56
C PHE A 117 7.88 11.58 7.15
N HIS A 118 7.90 10.69 6.15
CA HIS A 118 7.12 10.91 4.94
C HIS A 118 5.64 10.77 5.28
N LYS A 119 5.12 11.91 5.72
CA LYS A 119 3.71 12.27 5.84
C LYS A 119 2.96 11.66 4.67
N PRO A 120 2.00 10.76 4.91
CA PRO A 120 1.14 10.34 3.83
C PRO A 120 0.27 11.54 3.45
N ILE A 121 0.43 12.02 2.22
CA ILE A 121 -0.56 12.87 1.54
C ILE A 121 -1.77 11.99 1.23
#